data_AF-A0A937G0G8-F1
#
_entry.id   AF-A0A937G0G8-F1
#
_cell.length_a   1.000
_cell.length_b   1.000
_cell.length_c   1.000
_cell.angle_alpha   90.00
_cell.angle_beta   90.00
_cell.angle_gamma   90.00
#
_symmetry.space_group_name_H-M   'P 1'
#
loop_
_entity.id
_entity.type
_entity.pdbx_description
1 polymer ?
#
loop_
_entity_poly.entity_id
_entity_poly.type
_entity_poly.pdbx_seq_one_letter_code
_entity_poly.pdbx_strand_id
1 'polypeptide(L)'
;MLFVTVFFGCEDEDAQRIPDFEEGVNVRFTFPDPALTLFNFDDLTTAKIRYNVYSESLDNITSVSLQYQYYDSEEDSTYTKREIRSYTPASFGDGQIIGEEITASELVSNLGLTLDSLSGGDQFLFFNYITDIKGRVYPDTVFTYDDTDYLNVTPNVLNASATTSFTTSFSALVGCPVVAPFTGTYELVPVSGQADPFNQDDYIFSPGDVTVTSTGPIFRTFNFKYYSGATYDFEVTFNFTLLCGNTVVPTTFTGIGCGGGITFGWEGLGTSTFDPNDDSELLIEINENLSSACGIPGPEPLTFKLVKK
;
A
#
# COMPACT_ATOMS: atom_id res chain seq x y z
N MET A 1 -52.13 -33.45 -37.67
CA MET A 1 -51.44 -32.38 -38.43
C MET A 1 -50.69 -31.55 -37.40
N LEU A 2 -49.38 -31.79 -37.28
CA LEU A 2 -48.52 -31.20 -36.25
C LEU A 2 -47.94 -29.91 -36.83
N PHE A 3 -48.33 -28.75 -36.31
CA PHE A 3 -47.75 -27.46 -36.67
C PHE A 3 -46.40 -27.32 -35.94
N VAL A 4 -45.31 -27.49 -36.68
CA VAL A 4 -43.97 -27.15 -36.20
C VAL A 4 -43.77 -25.67 -36.48
N THR A 5 -43.93 -24.84 -35.45
CA THR A 5 -43.61 -23.41 -35.50
C THR A 5 -42.10 -23.26 -35.32
N VAL A 6 -41.40 -23.02 -36.42
CA VAL A 6 -39.98 -22.63 -36.40
C VAL A 6 -39.93 -21.15 -36.05
N PHE A 7 -39.54 -20.82 -34.82
CA PHE A 7 -39.22 -19.45 -34.44
C PHE A 7 -37.85 -19.10 -35.02
N PHE A 8 -37.84 -18.35 -36.12
CA PHE A 8 -36.65 -17.63 -36.55
C PHE A 8 -36.50 -16.41 -35.65
N GLY A 9 -35.77 -16.58 -34.54
CA GLY A 9 -35.22 -15.45 -33.81
C GLY A 9 -34.08 -14.85 -34.62
N CYS A 10 -34.39 -14.03 -35.62
CA CYS A 10 -33.43 -13.06 -36.13
C CYS A 10 -33.33 -11.97 -35.07
N GLU A 11 -32.51 -12.18 -34.04
CA GLU A 11 -32.00 -11.02 -33.30
C GLU A 11 -31.18 -10.20 -34.30
N ASP A 12 -31.51 -8.91 -34.39
CA ASP A 12 -30.81 -7.97 -35.23
C ASP A 12 -29.34 -7.93 -34.78
N GLU A 13 -28.41 -8.41 -35.60
CA GLU A 13 -26.98 -8.42 -35.27
C GLU A 13 -26.47 -6.99 -34.99
N ASP A 14 -27.13 -5.96 -35.55
CA ASP A 14 -26.82 -4.56 -35.27
C ASP A 14 -27.35 -4.10 -33.89
N ALA A 15 -28.33 -4.80 -33.30
CA ALA A 15 -28.80 -4.55 -31.93
C ALA A 15 -27.88 -5.15 -30.85
N GLN A 16 -27.02 -6.11 -31.22
CA GLN A 16 -25.95 -6.64 -30.36
C GLN A 16 -24.60 -5.96 -30.60
N ARG A 17 -24.57 -4.76 -31.17
CA ARG A 17 -23.32 -4.04 -31.36
C ARG A 17 -22.71 -3.68 -30.01
N ILE A 18 -21.54 -4.25 -29.73
CA ILE A 18 -20.71 -3.85 -28.60
C ILE A 18 -20.47 -2.34 -28.75
N PRO A 19 -20.76 -1.52 -27.72
CA PRO A 19 -20.51 -0.09 -27.76
C PRO A 19 -19.07 0.17 -28.22
N ASP A 20 -18.86 1.19 -29.04
CA ASP A 20 -17.51 1.57 -29.45
C ASP A 20 -16.67 1.79 -28.17
N PHE A 21 -15.47 1.18 -28.13
CA PHE A 21 -14.61 1.27 -26.96
C PHE A 21 -14.20 2.73 -26.77
N GLU A 22 -14.58 3.31 -25.64
CA GLU A 22 -14.06 4.60 -25.24
C GLU A 22 -12.66 4.41 -24.65
N GLU A 23 -11.70 5.20 -25.14
CA GLU A 23 -10.37 5.22 -24.58
C GLU A 23 -10.41 5.76 -23.15
N GLY A 24 -9.86 4.99 -22.22
CA GLY A 24 -9.80 5.38 -20.81
C GLY A 24 -8.73 6.43 -20.56
N VAL A 25 -8.83 7.10 -19.41
CA VAL A 25 -7.76 7.98 -18.94
C VAL A 25 -6.58 7.17 -18.37
N ASN A 26 -5.36 7.63 -18.63
CA ASN A 26 -4.13 7.02 -18.12
C ASN A 26 -3.29 8.12 -17.48
N VAL A 27 -3.11 8.05 -16.16
CA VAL A 27 -2.15 8.90 -15.46
C VAL A 27 -1.44 8.08 -14.39
N ARG A 28 -0.11 8.06 -14.45
CA ARG A 28 0.74 7.29 -13.55
C ARG A 28 1.72 8.21 -12.81
N PHE A 29 1.80 8.04 -11.50
CA PHE A 29 2.84 8.63 -10.68
C PHE A 29 3.97 7.61 -10.48
N THR A 30 5.21 8.05 -10.62
CA THR A 30 6.38 7.21 -10.31
C THR A 30 7.37 7.96 -9.42
N PHE A 31 8.08 7.21 -8.59
CA PHE A 31 9.06 7.74 -7.65
C PHE A 31 10.45 7.28 -8.11
N PRO A 32 11.16 8.10 -8.91
CA PRO A 32 12.43 7.69 -9.50
C PRO A 32 13.53 7.50 -8.45
N ASP A 33 13.38 8.13 -7.28
CA ASP A 33 14.29 8.01 -6.16
C ASP A 33 13.55 7.45 -4.93
N PRO A 34 13.76 6.16 -4.58
CA PRO A 34 13.17 5.56 -3.38
C PRO A 34 13.54 6.28 -2.09
N ALA A 35 14.67 7.00 -2.03
CA ALA A 35 15.05 7.78 -0.86
C ALA A 35 14.19 9.04 -0.66
N LEU A 36 13.52 9.50 -1.72
CA LEU A 36 12.62 10.66 -1.71
C LEU A 36 11.15 10.23 -1.77
N THR A 37 10.81 9.12 -1.10
CA THR A 37 9.42 8.63 -0.92
C THR A 37 8.86 8.88 0.47
N LEU A 38 9.68 9.42 1.37
CA LEU A 38 9.33 9.74 2.76
C LEU A 38 9.84 11.14 3.13
N PHE A 39 9.24 11.73 4.16
CA PHE A 39 9.73 12.94 4.78
C PHE A 39 10.67 12.57 5.93
N ASN A 40 11.93 13.00 5.85
CA ASN A 40 12.90 12.75 6.91
C ASN A 40 12.58 13.59 8.14
N PHE A 41 12.20 12.92 9.23
CA PHE A 41 11.85 13.57 10.49
C PHE A 41 13.02 14.34 11.12
N ASP A 42 14.25 13.86 10.97
CA ASP A 42 15.44 14.51 11.54
C ASP A 42 15.76 15.87 10.87
N ASP A 43 15.23 16.11 9.66
CA ASP A 43 15.37 17.38 8.95
C ASP A 43 14.11 17.71 8.13
N LEU A 44 13.04 18.03 8.85
CA LEU A 44 11.78 18.46 8.25
C LEU A 44 11.89 19.74 7.41
N THR A 45 12.94 20.55 7.62
CA THR A 45 13.11 21.82 6.89
C THR A 45 13.49 21.61 5.43
N THR A 46 14.16 20.50 5.12
CA THR A 46 14.54 20.10 3.76
C THR A 46 13.80 18.86 3.27
N ALA A 47 13.04 18.19 4.15
CA ALA A 47 12.27 17.00 3.83
C ALA A 47 11.30 17.22 2.67
N LYS A 48 11.38 16.32 1.68
CA LYS A 48 10.57 16.37 0.48
C LYS A 48 10.40 14.99 -0.13
N ILE A 49 9.30 14.82 -0.85
CA ILE A 49 9.13 13.72 -1.80
C ILE A 49 9.37 14.21 -3.21
N ARG A 50 9.82 13.30 -4.09
CA ARG A 50 10.00 13.58 -5.52
C ARG A 50 9.32 12.53 -6.38
N TYR A 51 8.53 12.99 -7.35
CA TYR A 51 7.83 12.11 -8.28
C TYR A 51 7.84 12.65 -9.71
N ASN A 52 7.52 11.75 -10.63
CA ASN A 52 7.20 12.04 -12.01
C ASN A 52 5.73 11.71 -12.27
N VAL A 53 5.13 12.35 -13.27
CA VAL A 53 3.77 12.07 -13.73
C VAL A 53 3.82 11.73 -15.22
N TYR A 54 3.19 10.64 -15.62
CA TYR A 54 3.12 10.17 -17.01
C TYR A 54 1.67 10.06 -17.44
N SER A 55 1.38 10.41 -18.68
CA SER A 55 0.07 10.22 -19.30
C SER A 55 0.22 10.04 -20.80
N GLU A 56 -0.41 9.00 -21.34
CA GLU A 56 -0.53 8.78 -22.78
C GLU A 56 -1.83 9.37 -23.35
N SER A 57 -2.82 9.67 -22.50
CA SER A 57 -4.18 10.09 -22.88
C SER A 57 -4.38 11.61 -22.81
N LEU A 58 -3.39 12.42 -23.23
CA LEU A 58 -3.41 13.88 -23.05
C LEU A 58 -4.54 14.59 -23.81
N ASP A 59 -5.04 13.98 -24.87
CA ASP A 59 -6.17 14.44 -25.67
C ASP A 59 -7.53 14.18 -25.01
N ASN A 60 -7.58 13.24 -24.07
CA ASN A 60 -8.79 12.82 -23.37
C ASN A 60 -8.89 13.36 -21.92
N ILE A 61 -7.86 14.05 -21.41
CA ILE A 61 -7.89 14.66 -20.06
C ILE A 61 -8.13 16.17 -20.12
N THR A 62 -8.90 16.69 -19.18
CA THR A 62 -9.05 18.13 -18.92
C THR A 62 -8.11 18.58 -17.81
N SER A 63 -8.04 17.83 -16.71
CA SER A 63 -7.18 18.16 -15.58
C SER A 63 -6.83 16.94 -14.73
N VAL A 64 -5.72 17.05 -14.00
CA VAL A 64 -5.25 16.10 -13.01
C VAL A 64 -5.04 16.87 -11.70
N SER A 65 -5.87 16.62 -10.70
CA SER A 65 -5.79 17.24 -9.37
C SER A 65 -5.17 16.25 -8.39
N LEU A 66 -4.00 16.61 -7.87
CA LEU A 66 -3.36 15.89 -6.78
C LEU A 66 -3.80 16.52 -5.46
N GLN A 67 -4.54 15.74 -4.68
CA GLN A 67 -4.96 16.11 -3.35
C GLN A 67 -4.24 15.24 -2.32
N TYR A 68 -4.28 15.65 -1.06
CA TYR A 68 -3.76 14.85 0.03
C TYR A 68 -4.60 15.00 1.29
N GLN A 69 -4.50 14.01 2.16
CA GLN A 69 -5.02 13.99 3.52
C GLN A 69 -3.88 13.70 4.47
N TYR A 70 -3.84 14.43 5.58
CA TYR A 70 -2.84 14.26 6.63
C TYR A 70 -3.46 13.48 7.80
N TYR A 71 -2.76 12.45 8.25
CA TYR A 71 -3.06 11.69 9.46
C TYR A 71 -1.95 11.97 10.48
N ASP A 72 -2.36 12.50 11.62
CA ASP A 72 -1.53 12.79 12.78
C ASP A 72 -1.56 11.56 13.69
N SER A 73 -0.40 10.91 13.80
CA SER A 73 -0.25 9.65 14.52
C SER A 73 -0.23 9.81 16.04
N GLU A 74 0.13 11.00 16.54
CA GLU A 74 0.20 11.29 17.97
C GLU A 74 -1.18 11.64 18.54
N GLU A 75 -1.96 12.42 17.79
CA GLU A 75 -3.33 12.80 18.14
C GLU A 75 -4.39 11.80 17.67
N ASP A 76 -3.98 10.76 16.92
CA ASP A 76 -4.86 9.79 16.25
C ASP A 76 -6.01 10.48 15.48
N SER A 77 -5.64 11.44 14.64
CA SER A 77 -6.60 12.33 14.00
C SER A 77 -6.32 12.56 12.52
N THR A 78 -7.40 12.69 11.74
CA THR A 78 -7.32 12.89 10.29
C THR A 78 -7.80 14.29 9.91
N TYR A 79 -7.03 14.98 9.08
CA TYR A 79 -7.36 16.31 8.58
C TYR A 79 -8.20 16.25 7.29
N THR A 80 -8.88 17.35 6.98
CA THR A 80 -9.64 17.47 5.72
C THR A 80 -8.71 17.47 4.52
N LYS A 81 -9.11 16.79 3.45
CA LYS A 81 -8.39 16.76 2.17
C LYS A 81 -8.13 18.17 1.62
N ARG A 82 -6.96 18.37 1.02
CA ARG A 82 -6.59 19.60 0.31
C ARG A 82 -5.94 19.29 -1.03
N GLU A 83 -6.15 20.16 -2.01
CA GLU A 83 -5.39 20.14 -3.27
C GLU A 83 -3.98 20.71 -3.04
N ILE A 84 -2.97 19.99 -3.52
CA ILE A 84 -1.57 20.41 -3.48
C ILE A 84 -1.03 20.77 -4.87
N ARG A 85 -1.49 20.07 -5.91
CA ARG A 85 -1.09 20.34 -7.30
C ARG A 85 -2.27 20.14 -8.23
N SER A 86 -2.25 20.87 -9.35
CA SER A 86 -3.18 20.69 -10.44
C SER A 86 -2.41 20.78 -11.76
N TYR A 87 -2.65 19.82 -12.64
CA TYR A 87 -2.03 19.73 -13.97
C TYR A 87 -3.10 19.78 -15.05
N THR A 88 -2.73 20.35 -16.19
CA THR A 88 -3.53 20.36 -17.42
C THR A 88 -2.77 19.60 -18.51
N PRO A 89 -3.38 19.26 -19.66
CA PRO A 89 -2.64 18.68 -20.79
C PRO A 89 -1.37 19.45 -21.15
N ALA A 90 -1.41 20.78 -21.08
CA ALA A 90 -0.26 21.65 -21.37
C ALA A 90 0.87 21.56 -20.33
N SER A 91 0.61 21.01 -19.14
CA SER A 91 1.64 20.75 -18.13
C SER A 91 2.54 19.57 -18.53
N PHE A 92 2.03 18.65 -19.36
CA PHE A 92 2.80 17.50 -19.83
C PHE A 92 3.57 17.91 -21.08
N GLY A 93 4.90 17.77 -21.04
CA GLY A 93 5.74 17.96 -22.21
C GLY A 93 5.55 16.79 -23.19
N ASP A 94 6.56 15.92 -23.29
CA ASP A 94 6.48 14.69 -24.08
C ASP A 94 5.68 13.59 -23.35
N GLY A 95 4.44 13.88 -22.95
CA GLY A 95 3.61 12.93 -22.18
C GLY A 95 3.99 12.79 -20.70
N GLN A 96 4.88 13.65 -20.19
CA GLN A 96 5.41 13.53 -18.84
C GLN A 96 5.71 14.87 -18.16
N ILE A 97 5.70 14.82 -16.82
CA ILE A 97 6.20 15.83 -15.89
C ILE A 97 7.29 15.14 -15.06
N ILE A 98 8.49 15.73 -14.98
CA ILE A 98 9.66 15.09 -14.36
C ILE A 98 10.13 15.89 -13.16
N GLY A 99 10.35 15.19 -12.04
CA GLY A 99 11.08 15.73 -10.88
C GLY A 99 10.28 16.75 -10.09
N GLU A 100 8.96 16.63 -10.06
CA GLU A 100 8.11 17.42 -9.18
C GLU A 100 8.45 17.11 -7.72
N GLU A 101 8.43 18.16 -6.91
CA GLU A 101 8.73 18.06 -5.48
C GLU A 101 7.58 18.63 -4.66
N ILE A 102 7.30 17.96 -3.54
CA ILE A 102 6.40 18.44 -2.49
C ILE A 102 7.20 18.38 -1.20
N THR A 103 7.28 19.50 -0.49
CA THR A 103 8.01 19.60 0.79
C THR A 103 7.08 19.38 1.97
N ALA A 104 7.63 18.92 3.10
CA ALA A 104 6.86 18.79 4.34
C ALA A 104 6.27 20.15 4.77
N SER A 105 7.09 21.22 4.67
CA SER A 105 6.66 22.58 5.02
C SER A 105 5.49 23.07 4.18
N GLU A 106 5.45 22.71 2.90
CA GLU A 106 4.38 23.10 2.01
C GLU A 106 3.06 22.44 2.42
N LEU A 107 3.08 21.13 2.69
CA LEU A 107 1.91 20.36 3.11
C LEU A 107 1.32 20.92 4.40
N VAL A 108 2.12 21.06 5.45
CA VAL A 108 1.60 21.57 6.74
C VAL A 108 1.12 23.02 6.61
N SER A 109 1.80 23.86 5.84
CA SER A 109 1.37 25.25 5.64
C SER A 109 0.01 25.35 4.94
N ASN A 110 -0.28 24.42 4.03
CA ASN A 110 -1.55 24.34 3.30
C ASN A 110 -2.71 23.91 4.21
N LEU A 111 -2.42 23.26 5.34
CA LEU A 111 -3.38 22.97 6.43
C LEU A 111 -3.46 24.07 7.49
N GLY A 112 -2.62 25.11 7.42
CA GLY A 112 -2.50 26.12 8.47
C GLY A 112 -1.70 25.66 9.69
N LEU A 113 -0.88 24.62 9.52
CA LEU A 113 0.00 24.04 10.52
C LEU A 113 1.47 24.50 10.30
N THR A 114 2.34 24.11 11.23
CA THR A 114 3.79 24.36 11.17
C THR A 114 4.55 23.04 11.17
N LEU A 115 5.84 23.05 10.81
CA LEU A 115 6.66 21.82 10.85
C LEU A 115 6.70 21.16 12.24
N ASP A 116 6.61 21.96 13.31
CA ASP A 116 6.57 21.46 14.70
C ASP A 116 5.30 20.64 15.03
N SER A 117 4.30 20.60 14.14
CA SER A 117 3.12 19.74 14.31
C SER A 117 3.30 18.36 13.69
N LEU A 118 4.42 18.09 13.04
CA LEU A 118 4.71 16.76 12.52
C LEU A 118 5.44 15.95 13.59
N SER A 119 5.06 14.69 13.69
CA SER A 119 5.62 13.67 14.53
C SER A 119 6.09 12.47 13.69
N GLY A 120 7.07 11.75 14.22
CA GLY A 120 7.55 10.54 13.60
C GLY A 120 6.46 9.47 13.58
N GLY A 121 6.06 9.03 12.38
CA GLY A 121 4.93 8.11 12.20
C GLY A 121 3.76 8.69 11.43
N ASP A 122 3.70 10.01 11.28
CA ASP A 122 2.62 10.66 10.54
C ASP A 122 2.58 10.25 9.07
N GLN A 123 1.41 10.40 8.46
CA GLN A 123 1.18 9.98 7.09
C GLN A 123 0.47 11.04 6.27
N PHE A 124 0.95 11.23 5.05
CA PHE A 124 0.27 11.96 4.00
C PHE A 124 -0.23 10.97 2.96
N LEU A 125 -1.55 10.84 2.84
CA LEU A 125 -2.19 10.03 1.82
C LEU A 125 -2.59 10.93 0.65
N PHE A 126 -1.97 10.70 -0.50
CA PHE A 126 -2.22 11.45 -1.73
C PHE A 126 -3.26 10.74 -2.60
N PHE A 127 -4.11 11.53 -3.23
CA PHE A 127 -5.19 11.10 -4.10
C PHE A 127 -5.07 11.81 -5.44
N ASN A 128 -5.19 11.04 -6.51
CA ASN A 128 -5.13 11.55 -7.87
C ASN A 128 -6.54 11.55 -8.47
N TYR A 129 -7.04 12.75 -8.78
CA TYR A 129 -8.33 12.97 -9.41
C TYR A 129 -8.15 13.44 -10.84
N ILE A 130 -8.62 12.66 -11.81
CA ILE A 130 -8.51 13.03 -13.23
C ILE A 130 -9.88 13.35 -13.77
N THR A 131 -10.03 14.56 -14.29
CA THR A 131 -11.23 14.98 -15.00
C THR A 131 -10.98 14.84 -16.49
N ASP A 132 -11.82 14.11 -17.19
CA ASP A 132 -11.73 13.92 -18.64
C ASP A 132 -12.41 15.06 -19.42
N ILE A 133 -12.32 15.03 -20.75
CA ILE A 133 -12.97 16.02 -21.64
C ILE A 133 -14.51 15.97 -21.62
N LYS A 134 -15.10 14.90 -21.09
CA LYS A 134 -16.55 14.74 -20.90
C LYS A 134 -17.01 15.14 -19.49
N GLY A 135 -16.09 15.61 -18.62
CA GLY A 135 -16.36 16.00 -17.25
C GLY A 135 -16.48 14.84 -16.26
N ARG A 136 -16.10 13.61 -16.66
CA ARG A 136 -16.02 12.44 -15.77
C ARG A 136 -14.80 12.54 -14.88
N VAL A 137 -14.92 12.15 -13.62
CA VAL A 137 -13.84 12.18 -12.63
C VAL A 137 -13.44 10.76 -12.24
N TYR A 138 -12.13 10.46 -12.28
CA TYR A 138 -11.54 9.17 -11.93
C TYR A 138 -10.54 9.31 -10.77
N PRO A 139 -10.39 8.29 -9.89
CA PRO A 139 -11.24 7.09 -9.80
C PRO A 139 -12.66 7.47 -9.34
N ASP A 140 -13.63 6.58 -9.54
CA ASP A 140 -14.99 6.80 -9.00
C ASP A 140 -15.03 6.56 -7.50
N THR A 141 -14.16 5.70 -6.97
CA THR A 141 -14.09 5.38 -5.55
C THR A 141 -12.74 5.72 -4.98
N VAL A 142 -12.73 6.50 -3.89
CA VAL A 142 -11.52 6.83 -3.14
C VAL A 142 -11.66 6.30 -1.72
N PHE A 143 -10.80 5.36 -1.35
CA PHE A 143 -10.70 4.89 0.03
C PHE A 143 -9.89 5.89 0.85
N THR A 144 -10.50 6.42 1.90
CA THR A 144 -9.85 7.28 2.90
C THR A 144 -9.60 6.48 4.17
N TYR A 145 -8.98 7.10 5.18
CA TYR A 145 -8.81 6.45 6.49
C TYR A 145 -10.14 6.08 7.13
N ASP A 146 -11.16 6.94 6.98
CA ASP A 146 -12.40 6.85 7.75
C ASP A 146 -13.62 6.46 6.91
N ASP A 147 -13.52 6.52 5.57
CA ASP A 147 -14.68 6.34 4.68
C ASP A 147 -14.32 5.96 3.23
N THR A 148 -15.31 5.51 2.48
CA THR A 148 -15.26 5.32 1.01
C THR A 148 -16.04 6.44 0.32
N ASP A 149 -15.34 7.33 -0.37
CA ASP A 149 -15.97 8.39 -1.18
C ASP A 149 -16.31 7.86 -2.59
N TYR A 150 -17.52 8.16 -3.08
CA TYR A 150 -17.97 7.89 -4.45
C TYR A 150 -18.09 9.19 -5.24
N LEU A 151 -17.55 9.26 -6.46
CA LEU A 151 -17.29 10.51 -7.15
C LEU A 151 -18.21 10.78 -8.33
N ASN A 152 -18.41 9.87 -9.30
CA ASN A 152 -19.53 9.95 -10.26
C ASN A 152 -19.66 8.90 -11.41
N VAL A 153 -18.86 7.83 -11.54
CA VAL A 153 -18.79 7.09 -12.84
C VAL A 153 -18.81 5.56 -12.80
N THR A 154 -19.63 4.98 -13.69
CA THR A 154 -19.62 3.57 -14.08
C THR A 154 -19.32 3.46 -15.59
N PRO A 155 -18.35 2.64 -16.05
CA PRO A 155 -17.46 1.75 -15.26
C PRO A 155 -16.32 2.50 -14.56
N ASN A 156 -15.99 2.06 -13.35
CA ASN A 156 -14.95 2.62 -12.49
C ASN A 156 -13.56 2.08 -12.88
N VAL A 157 -12.53 2.92 -12.79
CA VAL A 157 -11.13 2.50 -12.78
C VAL A 157 -10.74 2.26 -11.33
N LEU A 158 -10.93 1.03 -10.85
CA LEU A 158 -10.38 0.59 -9.57
C LEU A 158 -8.88 0.34 -9.72
N ASN A 159 -8.12 0.53 -8.65
CA ASN A 159 -6.73 0.12 -8.58
C ASN A 159 -6.66 -1.41 -8.68
N ALA A 160 -6.62 -1.95 -9.89
CA ALA A 160 -6.41 -3.35 -10.16
C ALA A 160 -4.93 -3.53 -10.52
N SER A 161 -4.27 -4.50 -9.89
CA SER A 161 -2.87 -4.85 -10.18
C SER A 161 -2.63 -5.19 -11.66
N ALA A 162 -3.70 -5.53 -12.41
CA ALA A 162 -3.68 -5.78 -13.85
C ALA A 162 -3.58 -4.51 -14.71
N THR A 163 -3.92 -3.32 -14.19
CA THR A 163 -3.90 -2.04 -14.92
C THR A 163 -2.95 -1.05 -14.23
N THR A 164 -1.65 -1.34 -14.29
CA THR A 164 -0.54 -0.48 -13.79
C THR A 164 -0.45 0.91 -14.44
N SER A 165 -1.36 1.22 -15.35
CA SER A 165 -1.47 2.45 -16.11
C SER A 165 -2.15 3.60 -15.37
N PHE A 166 -2.62 3.37 -14.12
CA PHE A 166 -3.30 4.37 -13.31
C PHE A 166 -2.84 4.34 -11.85
N THR A 167 -2.44 5.49 -11.30
CA THR A 167 -2.18 5.63 -9.85
C THR A 167 -3.35 6.34 -9.18
N THR A 168 -4.17 5.62 -8.41
CA THR A 168 -5.31 6.20 -7.66
C THR A 168 -4.85 7.01 -6.45
N SER A 169 -3.87 6.47 -5.74
CA SER A 169 -3.35 7.04 -4.51
C SER A 169 -1.94 6.52 -4.23
N PHE A 170 -1.21 7.24 -3.39
CA PHE A 170 0.05 6.81 -2.81
C PHE A 170 0.20 7.47 -1.44
N SER A 171 1.07 6.96 -0.58
CA SER A 171 1.34 7.57 0.71
C SER A 171 2.80 7.97 0.84
N ALA A 172 3.04 9.03 1.62
CA ALA A 172 4.35 9.40 2.11
C ALA A 172 4.29 9.44 3.64
N LEU A 173 5.30 8.86 4.29
CA LEU A 173 5.40 8.80 5.75
C LEU A 173 6.40 9.84 6.25
N VAL A 174 6.16 10.38 7.44
CA VAL A 174 7.17 11.09 8.22
C VAL A 174 8.00 10.06 8.95
N GLY A 175 9.14 9.69 8.34
CA GLY A 175 10.00 8.61 8.81
C GLY A 175 11.27 9.12 9.45
N CYS A 176 11.70 8.46 10.53
CA CYS A 176 13.00 8.69 11.13
C CYS A 176 14.09 7.91 10.36
N PRO A 177 15.31 8.45 10.23
CA PRO A 177 16.42 7.73 9.61
C PRO A 177 16.73 6.40 10.29
N VAL A 178 16.99 5.38 9.46
CA VAL A 178 17.48 4.08 9.91
C VAL A 178 18.95 4.01 9.50
N VAL A 179 19.85 4.01 10.49
CA VAL A 179 21.30 4.14 10.28
C VAL A 179 21.94 2.79 10.00
N ALA A 180 21.61 1.76 10.79
CA ALA A 180 22.01 0.40 10.51
C ALA A 180 21.24 -0.14 9.29
N PRO A 181 21.81 -1.08 8.52
CA PRO A 181 21.20 -1.47 7.25
C PRO A 181 19.92 -2.30 7.44
N PHE A 182 19.83 -3.12 8.50
CA PHE A 182 18.73 -4.07 8.70
C PHE A 182 18.55 -4.99 7.47
N THR A 183 19.65 -5.46 6.89
CA THR A 183 19.67 -6.38 5.74
C THR A 183 20.71 -7.49 5.96
N GLY A 184 20.64 -8.57 5.20
CA GLY A 184 21.55 -9.71 5.31
C GLY A 184 20.90 -10.94 5.94
N THR A 185 21.71 -11.89 6.40
CA THR A 185 21.22 -13.14 6.99
C THR A 185 20.94 -12.97 8.47
N TYR A 186 19.75 -13.38 8.88
CA TYR A 186 19.32 -13.43 10.27
C TYR A 186 18.84 -14.84 10.59
N GLU A 187 19.06 -15.27 11.84
CA GLU A 187 18.35 -16.39 12.42
C GLU A 187 16.98 -15.91 12.91
N LEU A 188 15.92 -16.50 12.39
CA LEU A 188 14.56 -16.32 12.86
C LEU A 188 14.32 -17.26 14.04
N VAL A 189 14.08 -16.67 15.21
CA VAL A 189 13.90 -17.37 16.48
C VAL A 189 12.47 -17.14 16.98
N PRO A 190 11.63 -18.19 17.08
CA PRO A 190 10.34 -18.08 17.72
C PRO A 190 10.45 -17.67 19.18
N VAL A 191 9.60 -16.73 19.61
CA VAL A 191 9.53 -16.26 21.01
C VAL A 191 8.18 -16.64 21.62
N SER A 192 7.08 -16.41 20.91
CA SER A 192 5.73 -16.78 21.30
C SER A 192 4.86 -17.00 20.06
N GLY A 193 3.78 -17.77 20.19
CA GLY A 193 2.84 -18.05 19.10
C GLY A 193 2.08 -19.35 19.34
N GLN A 194 1.18 -19.70 18.42
CA GLN A 194 0.49 -20.98 18.46
C GLN A 194 1.42 -22.13 18.04
N ALA A 195 1.17 -23.31 18.60
CA ALA A 195 1.82 -24.55 18.17
C ALA A 195 1.32 -24.98 16.78
N ASP A 196 2.18 -25.65 16.01
CA ASP A 196 1.81 -26.16 14.69
C ASP A 196 0.82 -27.33 14.82
N PRO A 197 -0.46 -27.17 14.42
CA PRO A 197 -1.47 -28.22 14.56
C PRO A 197 -1.24 -29.39 13.60
N PHE A 198 -0.42 -29.23 12.55
CA PHE A 198 -0.15 -30.23 11.53
C PHE A 198 1.09 -31.06 11.84
N ASN A 199 2.14 -30.42 12.39
CA ASN A 199 3.45 -31.05 12.59
C ASN A 199 3.80 -31.34 14.05
N GLN A 200 2.97 -30.89 15.01
CA GLN A 200 3.26 -31.00 16.46
C GLN A 200 4.53 -30.26 16.88
N ASP A 201 4.92 -29.24 16.12
CA ASP A 201 5.99 -28.32 16.49
C ASP A 201 5.48 -27.28 17.50
N ASP A 202 6.39 -26.77 18.33
CA ASP A 202 6.07 -25.78 19.36
C ASP A 202 5.51 -24.46 18.77
N TYR A 203 5.82 -24.17 17.50
CA TYR A 203 5.39 -22.96 16.80
C TYR A 203 4.99 -23.25 15.35
N ILE A 204 3.95 -22.59 14.86
CA ILE A 204 3.47 -22.64 13.46
C ILE A 204 4.48 -22.20 12.39
N PHE A 205 5.51 -21.44 12.76
CA PHE A 205 6.57 -21.01 11.87
C PHE A 205 7.86 -21.67 12.32
N SER A 206 8.66 -22.12 11.35
CA SER A 206 9.87 -22.86 11.68
C SER A 206 11.04 -21.92 11.92
N PRO A 207 11.85 -22.15 12.99
CA PRO A 207 13.11 -21.43 13.16
C PRO A 207 14.04 -21.70 11.99
N GLY A 208 14.89 -20.74 11.66
CA GLY A 208 15.88 -20.93 10.61
C GLY A 208 16.43 -19.63 10.03
N ASP A 209 17.25 -19.75 9.02
CA ASP A 209 17.94 -18.62 8.43
C ASP A 209 17.04 -17.94 7.39
N VAL A 210 16.84 -16.64 7.57
CA VAL A 210 16.13 -15.77 6.62
C VAL A 210 17.09 -14.73 6.07
N THR A 211 16.86 -14.32 4.83
CA THR A 211 17.61 -13.20 4.23
C THR A 211 16.72 -11.98 4.18
N VAL A 212 17.03 -10.98 5.00
CA VAL A 212 16.34 -9.70 5.04
C VAL A 212 16.91 -8.79 3.95
N THR A 213 16.03 -8.25 3.12
CA THR A 213 16.37 -7.34 2.02
C THR A 213 15.67 -6.00 2.21
N SER A 214 16.32 -4.92 1.75
CA SER A 214 15.73 -3.58 1.75
C SER A 214 14.97 -3.35 0.45
N THR A 215 13.71 -2.92 0.57
CA THR A 215 12.84 -2.51 -0.55
C THR A 215 12.65 -1.00 -0.61
N GLY A 216 13.17 -0.29 0.39
CA GLY A 216 13.19 1.16 0.47
C GLY A 216 13.91 1.59 1.75
N PRO A 217 13.96 2.91 2.05
CA PRO A 217 14.75 3.43 3.16
C PRO A 217 14.39 2.78 4.50
N ILE A 218 13.09 2.68 4.78
CA ILE A 218 12.54 2.11 6.01
C ILE A 218 11.85 0.76 5.80
N PHE A 219 11.70 0.30 4.56
CA PHE A 219 10.98 -0.92 4.23
C PHE A 219 11.93 -2.11 4.11
N ARG A 220 11.53 -3.24 4.69
CA ARG A 220 12.27 -4.50 4.69
C ARG A 220 11.34 -5.65 4.33
N THR A 221 11.92 -6.69 3.73
CA THR A 221 11.19 -7.91 3.38
C THR A 221 12.09 -9.13 3.50
N PHE A 222 11.50 -10.27 3.87
CA PHE A 222 12.12 -11.59 3.83
C PHE A 222 11.06 -12.65 3.58
N ASN A 223 11.50 -13.84 3.18
CA ASN A 223 10.62 -15.00 3.11
C ASN A 223 10.93 -15.94 4.27
N PHE A 224 9.89 -16.59 4.79
CA PHE A 224 10.01 -17.63 5.79
C PHE A 224 9.03 -18.77 5.51
N LYS A 225 9.24 -19.92 6.16
CA LYS A 225 8.35 -21.06 6.06
C LYS A 225 7.29 -21.02 7.16
N TYR A 226 6.05 -21.17 6.76
CA TYR A 226 4.87 -21.25 7.62
C TYR A 226 4.25 -22.66 7.46
N TYR A 227 3.92 -23.31 8.58
CA TYR A 227 3.57 -24.73 8.68
C TYR A 227 4.61 -25.69 8.04
N SER A 228 5.90 -25.47 8.30
CA SER A 228 6.94 -26.27 7.63
C SER A 228 6.92 -27.72 8.11
N GLY A 229 7.04 -28.67 7.16
CA GLY A 229 6.88 -30.10 7.42
C GLY A 229 5.48 -30.64 7.19
N ALA A 230 4.47 -29.78 7.00
CA ALA A 230 3.16 -30.22 6.52
C ALA A 230 3.32 -30.77 5.09
N THR A 231 2.29 -31.40 4.53
CA THR A 231 2.27 -31.83 3.12
C THR A 231 2.65 -30.69 2.15
N TYR A 232 2.56 -29.44 2.60
CA TYR A 232 2.91 -28.23 1.88
C TYR A 232 3.79 -27.34 2.77
N ASP A 233 5.03 -27.07 2.33
CA ASP A 233 5.85 -25.98 2.88
C ASP A 233 5.33 -24.67 2.28
N PHE A 234 4.61 -23.86 3.06
CA PHE A 234 4.16 -22.55 2.60
C PHE A 234 5.26 -21.52 2.81
N GLU A 235 5.82 -21.01 1.71
CA GLU A 235 6.72 -19.87 1.77
C GLU A 235 5.89 -18.58 1.77
N VAL A 236 6.04 -17.78 2.82
CA VAL A 236 5.33 -16.51 2.98
C VAL A 236 6.32 -15.37 2.93
N THR A 237 6.01 -14.37 2.11
CA THR A 237 6.73 -13.09 2.11
C THR A 237 6.25 -12.23 3.26
N PHE A 238 7.18 -11.88 4.15
CA PHE A 238 6.94 -11.01 5.28
C PHE A 238 7.51 -9.63 4.99
N ASN A 239 6.66 -8.60 5.07
CA ASN A 239 7.06 -7.21 4.88
C ASN A 239 6.97 -6.47 6.22
N PHE A 240 7.94 -5.63 6.53
CA PHE A 240 7.88 -4.75 7.70
C PHE A 240 8.55 -3.40 7.42
N THR A 241 8.24 -2.43 8.26
CA THR A 241 8.67 -1.04 8.13
C THR A 241 9.30 -0.58 9.45
N LEU A 242 10.46 0.03 9.37
CA LEU A 242 11.21 0.55 10.52
C LEU A 242 10.87 2.04 10.68
N LEU A 243 9.90 2.36 11.52
CA LEU A 243 9.32 3.70 11.64
C LEU A 243 9.58 4.26 13.05
N CYS A 244 10.52 5.20 13.15
CA CYS A 244 10.77 5.98 14.37
C CYS A 244 10.95 5.13 15.64
N GLY A 245 11.77 4.08 15.53
CA GLY A 245 12.05 3.17 16.64
C GLY A 245 11.03 2.06 16.82
N ASN A 246 9.98 1.98 15.99
CA ASN A 246 8.97 0.92 16.00
C ASN A 246 8.96 0.09 14.70
N THR A 247 8.65 -1.20 14.79
CA THR A 247 8.69 -2.14 13.64
C THR A 247 7.32 -2.43 13.05
N VAL A 248 6.78 -1.57 12.19
CA VAL A 248 5.43 -1.68 11.61
C VAL A 248 5.26 -2.81 10.61
N VAL A 249 4.32 -3.73 10.87
CA VAL A 249 3.98 -4.83 9.96
C VAL A 249 2.61 -4.55 9.30
N PRO A 250 2.58 -4.21 8.01
CA PRO A 250 1.32 -4.03 7.30
C PRO A 250 0.55 -5.35 7.20
N THR A 251 -0.78 -5.26 7.15
CA THR A 251 -1.62 -6.43 6.93
C THR A 251 -1.22 -7.14 5.64
N THR A 252 -0.72 -8.36 5.77
CA THR A 252 -0.16 -9.15 4.68
C THR A 252 -0.94 -10.45 4.55
N PHE A 253 -1.44 -10.73 3.35
CA PHE A 253 -2.07 -12.00 3.04
C PHE A 253 -1.02 -13.09 2.92
N THR A 254 -1.21 -14.20 3.64
CA THR A 254 -0.24 -15.31 3.65
C THR A 254 -0.26 -16.16 2.38
N GLY A 255 -1.28 -16.01 1.53
CA GLY A 255 -1.51 -16.93 0.40
C GLY A 255 -2.31 -18.18 0.77
N ILE A 256 -2.51 -18.44 2.07
CA ILE A 256 -3.11 -19.67 2.58
C ILE A 256 -4.56 -19.40 2.93
N GLY A 257 -5.50 -20.25 2.48
CA GLY A 257 -6.90 -20.06 2.86
C GLY A 257 -7.82 -21.26 2.66
N CYS A 258 -8.85 -21.31 3.50
CA CYS A 258 -9.94 -22.31 3.46
C CYS A 258 -11.27 -21.65 3.05
N GLY A 259 -11.26 -20.82 2.02
CA GLY A 259 -12.42 -20.01 1.59
C GLY A 259 -12.42 -18.56 2.08
N GLY A 260 -11.56 -18.25 3.06
CA GLY A 260 -11.05 -16.92 3.40
C GLY A 260 -9.60 -17.15 3.84
N GLY A 261 -8.65 -16.32 3.42
CA GLY A 261 -7.25 -16.62 3.73
C GLY A 261 -6.76 -16.00 5.03
N ILE A 262 -5.69 -16.58 5.54
CA ILE A 262 -5.01 -16.15 6.76
C ILE A 262 -4.24 -14.88 6.40
N THR A 263 -4.41 -13.85 7.22
CA THR A 263 -3.67 -12.60 7.15
C THR A 263 -2.82 -12.45 8.40
N PHE A 264 -1.60 -11.96 8.21
CA PHE A 264 -0.80 -11.37 9.27
C PHE A 264 -1.06 -9.88 9.31
N GLY A 265 -0.86 -9.25 10.45
CA GLY A 265 -0.80 -7.81 10.52
C GLY A 265 -0.80 -7.32 11.95
N TRP A 266 -0.68 -6.02 12.09
CA TRP A 266 -0.90 -5.37 13.36
C TRP A 266 -2.38 -5.08 13.59
N GLU A 267 -2.80 -5.25 14.84
CA GLU A 267 -4.02 -4.66 15.37
C GLU A 267 -3.59 -3.48 16.28
N GLY A 268 -3.05 -2.41 15.69
CA GLY A 268 -2.55 -1.21 16.38
C GLY A 268 -1.14 -0.75 15.97
N LEU A 269 -0.57 0.25 16.67
CA LEU A 269 0.87 0.56 16.61
C LEU A 269 1.58 -0.52 17.43
N GLY A 270 2.20 -1.49 16.76
CA GLY A 270 2.84 -2.60 17.45
C GLY A 270 3.97 -2.14 18.37
N THR A 271 4.10 -2.90 19.44
CA THR A 271 4.91 -2.58 20.62
C THR A 271 6.39 -2.90 20.45
N SER A 272 6.74 -3.58 19.36
CA SER A 272 8.11 -3.98 19.11
C SER A 272 8.95 -2.77 18.70
N THR A 273 9.94 -2.47 19.53
CA THR A 273 10.90 -1.39 19.31
C THR A 273 12.21 -1.90 18.69
N PHE A 274 12.94 -1.02 18.02
CA PHE A 274 14.28 -1.30 17.49
C PHE A 274 15.21 -0.10 17.73
N ASP A 275 16.52 -0.36 17.81
CA ASP A 275 17.54 0.71 17.80
C ASP A 275 17.93 1.02 16.36
N PRO A 276 17.70 2.25 15.84
CA PRO A 276 18.05 2.58 14.46
C PRO A 276 19.55 2.47 14.13
N ASN A 277 20.43 2.35 15.13
CA ASN A 277 21.88 2.23 14.97
C ASN A 277 22.40 0.79 15.16
N ASP A 278 21.56 -0.15 15.57
CA ASP A 278 21.96 -1.53 15.85
C ASP A 278 20.99 -2.53 15.21
N ASP A 279 21.46 -3.22 14.18
CA ASP A 279 20.71 -4.29 13.51
C ASP A 279 21.14 -5.70 13.96
N SER A 280 21.72 -5.84 15.16
CA SER A 280 22.09 -7.13 15.74
C SER A 280 20.88 -7.99 16.10
N GLU A 281 19.80 -7.36 16.58
CA GLU A 281 18.55 -8.02 16.92
C GLU A 281 17.34 -7.15 16.55
N LEU A 282 16.27 -7.81 16.09
CA LEU A 282 14.98 -7.18 15.85
C LEU A 282 13.88 -8.05 16.43
N LEU A 283 13.12 -7.51 17.39
CA LEU A 283 11.90 -8.16 17.87
C LEU A 283 10.73 -7.75 16.95
N ILE A 284 9.88 -8.71 16.60
CA ILE A 284 8.68 -8.46 15.80
C ILE A 284 7.50 -9.09 16.53
N GLU A 285 6.53 -8.24 16.88
CA GLU A 285 5.28 -8.61 17.56
C GLU A 285 4.12 -8.31 16.61
N ILE A 286 3.32 -9.32 16.28
CA ILE A 286 2.19 -9.21 15.36
C ILE A 286 0.99 -10.01 15.87
N ASN A 287 -0.17 -9.78 15.26
CA ASN A 287 -1.28 -10.71 15.36
C ASN A 287 -1.38 -11.51 14.04
N GLU A 288 -1.61 -12.80 14.17
CA GLU A 288 -1.95 -13.66 13.05
C GLU A 288 -3.44 -13.96 13.00
N ASN A 289 -3.87 -14.49 11.85
CA ASN A 289 -5.24 -14.92 11.61
C ASN A 289 -6.28 -13.83 11.95
N LEU A 290 -6.01 -12.59 11.53
CA LEU A 290 -6.91 -11.45 11.79
C LEU A 290 -8.35 -11.69 11.29
N SER A 291 -8.49 -12.53 10.25
CA SER A 291 -9.76 -12.90 9.64
C SER A 291 -10.49 -14.06 10.32
N SER A 292 -9.92 -14.68 11.36
CA SER A 292 -10.44 -15.94 11.96
C SER A 292 -10.73 -17.02 10.91
N ALA A 293 -9.84 -17.14 9.93
CA ALA A 293 -9.98 -18.04 8.80
C ALA A 293 -9.80 -19.52 9.21
N CYS A 294 -10.23 -20.43 8.33
CA CYS A 294 -10.04 -21.88 8.48
C CYS A 294 -10.67 -22.50 9.76
N GLY A 295 -11.65 -21.84 10.37
CA GLY A 295 -12.26 -22.31 11.62
C GLY A 295 -11.31 -22.25 12.82
N ILE A 296 -10.18 -21.56 12.67
CA ILE A 296 -9.22 -21.29 13.73
C ILE A 296 -9.62 -19.95 14.37
N PRO A 297 -9.75 -19.87 15.70
CA PRO A 297 -9.93 -18.59 16.40
C PRO A 297 -8.84 -17.58 16.01
N GLY A 298 -9.21 -16.31 15.93
CA GLY A 298 -8.29 -15.19 15.73
C GLY A 298 -8.89 -13.92 16.32
N PRO A 299 -8.11 -12.82 16.44
CA PRO A 299 -6.67 -12.70 16.19
C PRO A 299 -5.83 -13.36 17.29
N GLU A 300 -4.64 -13.88 16.96
CA GLU A 300 -3.76 -14.57 17.91
C GLU A 300 -2.37 -13.91 17.92
N PRO A 301 -1.77 -13.65 19.10
CA PRO A 301 -0.49 -12.97 19.19
C PRO A 301 0.66 -13.90 18.77
N LEU A 302 1.60 -13.33 18.03
CA LEU A 302 2.75 -14.01 17.46
C LEU A 302 3.99 -13.14 17.66
N THR A 303 5.06 -13.70 18.21
CA THR A 303 6.33 -12.99 18.41
C THR A 303 7.50 -13.81 17.93
N PHE A 304 8.37 -13.18 17.15
CA PHE A 304 9.65 -13.76 16.77
C PHE A 304 10.75 -12.71 16.81
N LYS A 305 11.98 -13.19 16.92
CA LYS A 305 13.19 -12.39 16.91
C LYS A 305 14.02 -12.72 15.68
N LEU A 306 14.56 -11.71 15.03
CA LEU A 306 15.61 -11.85 14.03
C LEU A 306 16.96 -11.55 14.71
N VAL A 307 17.89 -12.50 14.70
CA VAL A 307 19.25 -12.33 15.25
C VAL A 307 20.26 -12.36 14.12
N LYS A 308 21.04 -11.29 13.97
CA LYS A 308 22.03 -11.15 12.91
C LYS A 308 23.10 -12.26 13.00
N LYS A 309 23.48 -12.85 11.85
CA LYS A 309 24.58 -13.81 11.75
C LYS A 309 25.89 -13.20 11.27
#